data_AF-A0A0A0MB10-F1
#
_entry.id   AF-A0A0A0MB10-F1
#
_cell.length_a   1.000
_cell.length_b   1.000
_cell.length_c   1.000
_cell.angle_alpha   90.00
_cell.angle_beta   90.00
_cell.angle_gamma   90.00
#
_symmetry.space_group_name_H-M   'P 1'
#
loop_
_entity.id
_entity.type
_entity.pdbx_description
1 polymer ?
#
loop_
_entity_poly.entity_id
_entity_poly.type
_entity_poly.pdbx_seq_one_letter_code
_entity_poly.pdbx_strand_id
1 'polypeptide(L)'
;MKPRVLDRYSVYFFPQALEVLGDDAKMFLNGEGERAHVICREIDTAGSLLEMTLDCQGPDGEAVEVELMVPSNMVRLIISTRGDGSFGFRPRTAADQGSATSTQTR
;
A
#
# COMPACT_ATOMS: atom_id res chain seq x y z
N MET A 1 24.29 -5.25 -11.17
CA MET A 1 23.39 -5.52 -10.03
C MET A 1 22.00 -5.03 -10.45
N LYS A 2 21.04 -5.92 -10.71
CA LYS A 2 19.67 -5.49 -11.06
C LYS A 2 19.02 -4.93 -9.79
N PRO A 3 18.43 -3.73 -9.80
CA PRO A 3 17.70 -3.24 -8.64
C PRO A 3 16.58 -4.24 -8.31
N ARG A 4 16.55 -4.72 -7.07
CA ARG A 4 15.36 -5.42 -6.56
C ARG A 4 14.26 -4.36 -6.51
N VAL A 5 13.32 -4.44 -7.46
CA VAL A 5 12.05 -3.73 -7.32
C VAL A 5 11.39 -4.35 -6.10
N LEU A 6 11.33 -3.61 -5.00
CA LEU A 6 10.57 -4.04 -3.83
C LEU A 6 9.10 -3.88 -4.19
N ASP A 7 8.32 -4.95 -4.02
CA ASP A 7 6.88 -4.90 -4.24
C ASP A 7 6.26 -3.85 -3.31
N ARG A 8 5.89 -2.71 -3.87
CA ARG A 8 5.45 -1.52 -3.13
C ARG A 8 4.32 -0.82 -3.84
N TYR A 9 3.57 -0.05 -3.07
CA TYR A 9 2.58 0.89 -3.54
C TYR A 9 3.09 2.32 -3.32
N SER A 10 2.78 3.20 -4.26
CA SER A 10 2.91 4.64 -4.12
C SER A 10 1.52 5.27 -4.16
N VAL A 11 1.10 5.85 -3.04
CA VAL A 11 -0.23 6.43 -2.84
C VAL A 11 -0.11 7.95 -2.87
N TYR A 12 -0.59 8.56 -3.96
CA TYR A 12 -0.57 10.00 -4.18
C TYR A 12 -1.85 10.64 -3.69
N PHE A 13 -1.74 11.82 -3.10
CA PHE A 13 -2.86 12.58 -2.54
C PHE A 13 -3.25 13.75 -3.42
N PHE A 14 -4.48 14.23 -3.26
CA PHE A 14 -4.87 15.54 -3.75
C PHE A 14 -4.17 16.64 -2.93
N PRO A 15 -3.81 17.80 -3.51
CA PRO A 15 -3.18 18.88 -2.77
C PRO A 15 -3.99 19.32 -1.53
N GLN A 16 -5.31 19.41 -1.65
CA GLN A 16 -6.19 19.78 -0.54
C GLN A 16 -6.17 18.76 0.60
N ALA A 17 -5.92 17.48 0.30
CA ALA A 17 -5.80 16.48 1.35
C ALA A 17 -4.56 16.71 2.22
N LEU A 18 -3.46 17.18 1.62
CA LEU A 18 -2.22 17.46 2.36
C LEU A 18 -2.39 18.60 3.38
N GLU A 19 -3.26 19.57 3.06
CA GLU A 19 -3.61 20.65 3.98
C GLU A 19 -4.43 20.12 5.17
N VAL A 20 -5.35 19.19 4.92
CA VAL A 20 -6.23 18.61 5.96
C VAL A 20 -5.49 17.61 6.85
N LEU A 21 -4.62 16.78 6.27
CA LEU A 21 -3.88 15.75 6.99
C LEU A 21 -2.82 16.34 7.95
N GLY A 22 -2.44 17.61 7.77
CA GLY A 22 -1.57 18.31 8.69
C GLY A 22 -0.15 17.75 8.74
N ASP A 23 0.58 18.09 9.81
CA ASP A 23 2.01 17.77 9.94
C ASP A 23 2.27 16.30 10.28
N ASP A 24 1.32 15.62 10.93
CA ASP A 24 1.48 14.21 11.31
C ASP A 24 1.55 13.28 10.10
N ALA A 25 0.80 13.55 9.02
CA ALA A 25 0.91 12.75 7.80
C ALA A 25 2.18 13.07 6.99
N LYS A 26 2.69 14.30 7.11
CA LYS A 26 3.87 14.75 6.34
C LYS A 26 5.12 13.93 6.65
N MET A 27 5.24 13.38 7.86
CA MET A 27 6.38 12.51 8.20
C MET A 27 6.47 11.25 7.34
N PHE A 28 5.35 10.81 6.74
CA PHE A 28 5.28 9.64 5.87
C PHE A 28 5.32 9.98 4.38
N LEU A 29 5.23 11.27 4.03
CA LEU A 29 5.22 11.71 2.65
C LEU A 29 6.62 11.69 2.05
N ASN A 30 6.66 11.22 0.82
CA ASN A 30 7.78 11.31 -0.09
C ASN A 30 7.46 12.37 -1.14
N GLY A 31 8.44 13.22 -1.46
CA GLY A 31 8.23 14.35 -2.36
C GLY A 31 7.31 15.42 -1.78
N GLU A 32 6.96 16.41 -2.60
CA GLU A 32 6.19 17.59 -2.19
C GLU A 32 5.15 17.98 -3.25
N GLY A 33 4.15 18.77 -2.83
CA GLY A 33 3.09 19.27 -3.71
C GLY A 33 2.37 18.15 -4.46
N GLU A 34 2.27 18.25 -5.79
CA GLU A 34 1.59 17.26 -6.63
C GLU A 34 2.26 15.88 -6.65
N ARG A 35 3.53 15.80 -6.25
CA ARG A 35 4.31 14.57 -6.18
C ARG A 35 4.30 13.93 -4.79
N ALA A 36 3.64 14.54 -3.81
CA ALA A 36 3.54 14.02 -2.46
C ALA A 36 2.85 12.65 -2.46
N HIS A 37 3.52 11.64 -1.92
CA HIS A 37 2.99 10.27 -1.86
C HIS A 37 3.52 9.49 -0.66
N VAL A 38 2.73 8.55 -0.18
CA VAL A 38 3.18 7.53 0.77
C VAL A 38 3.68 6.32 0.00
N ILE A 39 4.77 5.71 0.47
CA ILE A 39 5.24 4.41 -0.01
C ILE A 39 4.88 3.36 1.05
N CYS A 40 4.09 2.37 0.67
CA CYS A 40 3.66 1.28 1.56
C CYS A 40 3.85 -0.09 0.91
N ARG A 41 3.88 -1.15 1.73
CA ARG A 41 4.00 -2.55 1.27
C ARG A 41 2.63 -3.14 0.96
N GLU A 42 1.60 -2.74 1.70
CA GLU A 42 0.23 -3.23 1.54
C GLU A 42 -0.78 -2.07 1.58
N ILE A 43 -1.92 -2.30 0.92
CA ILE A 43 -3.08 -1.43 0.96
C ILE A 43 -4.34 -2.27 1.19
N ASP A 44 -5.28 -1.78 1.99
CA ASP A 44 -6.64 -2.31 2.09
C ASP A 44 -7.66 -1.21 1.76
N THR A 45 -8.59 -1.53 0.86
CA THR A 45 -9.66 -0.64 0.39
C THR A 45 -11.06 -1.16 0.74
N ALA A 46 -11.18 -2.23 1.54
CA ALA A 46 -12.47 -2.82 1.88
C ALA A 46 -13.29 -1.95 2.84
N GLY A 47 -12.63 -1.07 3.60
CA GLY A 47 -13.24 -0.18 4.59
C GLY A 47 -13.67 1.20 4.07
N SER A 48 -14.09 2.06 5.01
CA SER A 48 -14.38 3.48 4.75
C SER A 48 -13.11 4.34 4.59
N LEU A 49 -11.99 3.83 5.09
CA LEU A 49 -10.66 4.41 4.96
C LEU A 49 -9.83 3.51 4.04
N LEU A 50 -8.88 4.12 3.34
CA LEU A 50 -7.75 3.41 2.76
C LEU A 50 -6.75 3.15 3.88
N GLU A 51 -6.48 1.88 4.13
CA GLU A 51 -5.49 1.44 5.10
C GLU A 51 -4.19 1.13 4.37
N MET A 52 -3.06 1.55 4.92
CA MET A 52 -1.73 1.34 4.35
C MET A 52 -0.79 0.80 5.42
N THR A 53 -0.04 -0.25 5.08
CA THR A 53 0.98 -0.82 5.97
C THR A 53 2.37 -0.37 5.52
N LEU A 54 3.05 0.41 6.35
CA LEU A 54 4.37 0.97 6.11
C LEU A 54 5.41 0.26 6.97
N ASP A 55 6.58 -0.01 6.38
CA ASP A 55 7.76 -0.44 7.14
C ASP A 55 8.59 0.82 7.48
N CYS A 56 8.66 1.16 8.77
CA CYS A 56 9.38 2.32 9.30
C CYS A 56 10.57 1.89 10.17
N GLN A 57 11.46 2.84 10.44
CA GLN A 57 12.50 2.69 11.47
C GLN A 57 12.15 3.60 12.64
N GLY A 58 12.10 3.01 13.83
CA GLY A 58 11.93 3.74 15.08
C GLY A 58 13.18 4.55 15.45
N PRO A 59 13.10 5.36 16.52
CA PRO A 59 14.17 6.25 16.94
C PRO A 59 15.47 5.52 17.31
N ASP A 60 15.41 4.26 17.72
CA ASP A 60 16.58 3.43 18.08
C ASP A 60 17.02 2.51 16.93
N GLY A 61 16.46 2.70 15.72
CA GLY A 61 16.78 1.94 14.51
C GLY A 61 16.08 0.58 14.44
N GLU A 62 15.16 0.29 15.37
CA GLU A 62 14.31 -0.87 15.35
C GLU A 62 13.30 -0.80 14.20
N ALA A 63 12.95 -1.96 13.63
CA ALA A 63 11.90 -2.02 12.63
C ALA A 63 10.53 -1.87 13.30
N VAL A 64 9.75 -0.88 12.84
CA VAL A 64 8.40 -0.60 13.33
C VAL A 64 7.44 -0.69 12.16
N GLU A 65 6.35 -1.42 12.33
CA GLU A 65 5.24 -1.41 11.38
C GLU A 65 4.27 -0.28 11.74
N VAL A 66 3.89 0.52 10.74
CA VAL A 66 2.93 1.61 10.91
C VAL A 66 1.72 1.35 10.04
N GLU A 67 0.54 1.33 10.64
CA GLU A 67 -0.74 1.35 9.95
C GLU A 67 -1.23 2.79 9.79
N LEU A 68 -1.27 3.27 8.55
CA LEU A 68 -1.77 4.60 8.21
C LEU A 68 -3.14 4.49 7.56
N MET A 69 -4.14 5.09 8.19
CA MET A 69 -5.52 5.10 7.69
C MET A 69 -5.89 6.50 7.21
N VAL A 70 -6.33 6.62 5.96
CA VAL A 70 -6.71 7.90 5.35
C VAL A 70 -8.07 7.79 4.65
N PRO A 71 -8.89 8.85 4.63
CA PRO A 71 -10.11 8.85 3.83
C PRO A 71 -9.81 8.58 2.35
N SER A 72 -10.51 7.61 1.73
CA SER A 72 -10.23 7.22 0.34
C SER A 72 -10.46 8.36 -0.66
N ASN A 73 -11.34 9.32 -0.36
CA ASN A 73 -11.59 10.49 -1.18
C ASN A 73 -10.43 11.51 -1.19
N MET A 74 -9.43 11.35 -0.32
CA MET A 74 -8.21 12.17 -0.30
C MET A 74 -7.14 11.66 -1.26
N VAL A 75 -7.29 10.43 -1.76
CA VAL A 75 -6.30 9.75 -2.60
C VAL A 75 -6.58 10.03 -4.06
N ARG A 76 -5.56 10.51 -4.77
CA ARG A 76 -5.62 10.90 -6.19
C ARG A 76 -5.24 9.74 -7.10
N LEU A 77 -4.23 8.96 -6.73
CA LEU A 77 -3.69 7.89 -7.57
C LEU A 77 -2.95 6.86 -6.70
N ILE A 78 -3.11 5.58 -6.99
CA ILE A 78 -2.32 4.51 -6.40
C ILE A 78 -1.54 3.81 -7.53
N ILE A 79 -0.22 3.71 -7.38
CA ILE A 79 0.65 2.98 -8.30
C ILE A 79 1.17 1.75 -7.58
N SER A 80 1.07 0.57 -8.19
CA SER A 80 1.72 -0.65 -7.71
C SER A 80 2.96 -0.92 -8.57
N THR A 81 4.11 -1.09 -7.94
CA THR A 81 5.34 -1.54 -8.58
C THR A 81 5.63 -2.96 -8.08
N ARG A 82 5.08 -3.96 -8.75
CA ARG A 82 5.29 -5.38 -8.46
C ARG A 82 6.17 -6.05 -9.53
N GLY A 83 7.05 -6.94 -9.10
CA GLY A 83 7.97 -7.67 -9.99
C GLY A 83 7.37 -8.93 -10.63
N ASP A 84 6.26 -9.46 -10.12
CA ASP A 84 5.81 -10.85 -10.38
C ASP A 84 4.41 -11.01 -10.99
N GLY A 85 3.81 -9.93 -11.50
CA GLY A 85 2.62 -10.03 -12.38
C GLY A 85 1.27 -10.22 -11.67
N SER A 86 1.22 -10.14 -10.34
CA SER A 86 -0.05 -10.05 -9.59
C SER A 86 -0.46 -8.57 -9.42
N PHE A 87 -1.49 -8.11 -10.13
CA PHE A 87 -2.02 -6.73 -10.01
C PHE A 87 -3.55 -6.74 -9.84
N GLY A 88 -4.08 -5.86 -8.97
CA GLY A 88 -5.49 -5.50 -8.88
C GLY A 88 -6.23 -5.90 -7.61
N PHE A 89 -7.43 -5.34 -7.45
CA PHE A 89 -8.40 -5.67 -6.39
C PHE A 89 -9.14 -6.95 -6.77
N ARG A 90 -8.77 -8.08 -6.17
CA ARG A 90 -9.54 -9.32 -6.33
C ARG A 90 -10.41 -9.52 -5.10
N PRO A 91 -11.75 -9.57 -5.25
CA PRO A 91 -12.59 -10.20 -4.24
C PRO A 91 -12.04 -11.60 -3.96
N ARG A 92 -11.83 -11.93 -2.68
CA ARG A 92 -11.38 -13.27 -2.28
C ARG A 92 -12.39 -14.28 -2.82
N THR A 93 -11.98 -15.06 -3.83
CA THR A 93 -12.84 -16.07 -4.42
C THR A 93 -12.71 -17.34 -3.57
N ALA A 94 -13.79 -18.09 -3.36
CA ALA A 94 -13.76 -19.35 -2.61
C ALA A 94 -12.73 -20.38 -3.13
N ALA A 95 -12.18 -20.18 -4.33
CA ALA A 95 -11.13 -20.99 -4.92
C ALA A 95 -9.76 -20.91 -4.19
N ASP A 96 -9.48 -19.85 -3.43
CA ASP A 96 -8.25 -19.77 -2.62
C ASP A 96 -8.28 -20.70 -1.39
N GLN A 97 -9.44 -21.28 -1.06
CA GLN A 97 -9.61 -22.30 -0.01
C GLN A 97 -9.35 -23.73 -0.55
N GLY A 98 -8.79 -23.86 -1.75
CA GLY A 98 -8.60 -25.12 -2.46
C GLY A 98 -7.18 -25.69 -2.41
N SER A 99 -6.45 -25.54 -1.31
CA SER A 99 -5.40 -26.51 -0.98
C SER A 99 -6.04 -27.84 -0.58
N ALA A 100 -6.63 -28.55 -1.54
CA ALA A 100 -7.09 -29.92 -1.35
C ALA A 100 -6.97 -30.68 -2.68
N THR A 101 -5.85 -31.39 -2.77
CA THR A 101 -5.50 -32.45 -3.71
C THR A 101 -6.71 -33.23 -4.24
N SER A 102 -6.81 -33.33 -5.56
CA SER A 102 -7.33 -34.52 -6.23
C SER A 102 -6.71 -34.63 -7.62
N THR A 103 -5.54 -35.26 -7.65
CA THR A 103 -5.02 -35.91 -8.85
C THR A 103 -5.89 -37.13 -9.12
N GLN A 104 -6.63 -37.14 -10.22
CA GLN A 104 -7.06 -38.39 -10.83
C GLN A 104 -6.90 -38.32 -12.34
N THR A 105 -5.72 -38.76 -12.77
CA THR A 105 -5.32 -39.04 -14.14
C THR A 105 -5.98 -40.34 -14.58
N ARG A 106 -6.45 -40.36 -15.84
CA ARG A 106 -6.90 -41.55 -16.55
C ARG A 106 -5.74 -42.16 -17.33
#